data_AF-A0A1H2CA45-F1
#
_entry.id   AF-A0A1H2CA45-F1
#
_cell.length_a   1.000
_cell.length_b   1.000
_cell.length_c   1.000
_cell.angle_alpha   90.00
_cell.angle_beta   90.00
_cell.angle_gamma   90.00
#
_symmetry.space_group_name_H-M   'P 1'
#
loop_
_entity.id
_entity.type
_entity.pdbx_description
1 polymer ?
#
loop_
_entity_poly.entity_id
_entity_poly.type
_entity_poly.pdbx_seq_one_letter_code
_entity_poly.pdbx_strand_id
1 'polypeptide(L)'
;MPSIDLNRYEKKIPGKTGTPKTSGGLMELLNKDISFGSKELNDKKKESLYLELSSLLRAGVNLKSSFELITADLKNEKDKALYQSIQNDVLHGVTFSQALQKSGRFSLYEIFSLQIGEESGKLIEVLQDMATFYKNKIKQRRKIVSALTYPVVVMCTSFGAVFFMLKFVVPMFGDVFKRFGGQLPWITAKIINISKGMQDYFPWFMLFVVLVFILIFSVRKTEQYRKLAALVLLRIPVVGGLVQKIYLARFCNSMRLLINAQLPLLRSIALIRQMIGYYPIESSLQKVEDDIMSGRSLHESLQQFSIYPPKMIQLIKVGEETNQLDYFFEKVSEQYIEEVEYKTAALSSVMEPLIIIFLGLIVGIILVSMYLPLFQMSNSLQ
;
A
#
# COMPACT_ATOMS: atom_id res chain seq x y z
N MET A 1 -20.56 -68.15 23.18
CA MET A 1 -20.33 -66.97 22.32
C MET A 1 -20.34 -65.75 23.21
N PRO A 2 -19.26 -64.96 23.32
CA PRO A 2 -19.29 -63.75 24.14
C PRO A 2 -20.00 -62.63 23.39
N SER A 3 -21.08 -62.12 23.98
CA SER A 3 -21.87 -60.99 23.51
C SER A 3 -21.11 -59.68 23.71
N ILE A 4 -21.01 -58.87 22.65
CA ILE A 4 -20.37 -57.55 22.67
C ILE A 4 -21.35 -56.53 23.29
N ASP A 5 -20.88 -55.85 24.34
CA ASP A 5 -21.61 -54.80 25.05
C ASP A 5 -21.63 -53.49 24.23
N LEU A 6 -22.83 -53.06 23.84
CA LEU A 6 -23.08 -51.93 22.92
C LEU A 6 -22.94 -50.55 23.59
N ASN A 7 -22.78 -50.49 24.91
CA ASN A 7 -22.59 -49.21 25.63
C ASN A 7 -21.22 -48.54 25.37
N ARG A 8 -20.32 -49.19 24.63
CA ARG A 8 -19.05 -48.59 24.18
C ARG A 8 -19.20 -47.60 23.02
N TYR A 9 -20.39 -47.47 22.42
CA TYR A 9 -20.66 -46.59 21.29
C TYR A 9 -21.56 -45.39 21.65
N GLU A 10 -21.57 -44.96 22.92
CA GLU A 10 -22.19 -43.69 23.26
C GLU A 10 -21.36 -42.53 22.69
N LYS A 11 -21.97 -41.83 21.73
CA LYS A 11 -21.42 -40.76 20.92
C LYS A 11 -21.05 -39.57 21.81
N LYS A 12 -19.76 -39.44 22.18
CA LYS A 12 -19.20 -38.19 22.71
C LYS A 12 -19.46 -37.09 21.67
N ILE A 13 -20.42 -36.22 21.95
CA ILE A 13 -20.59 -34.94 21.25
C ILE A 13 -19.30 -34.14 21.52
N PRO A 14 -18.49 -33.82 20.50
CA PRO A 14 -17.40 -32.90 20.71
C PRO A 14 -18.02 -31.52 20.99
N GLY A 15 -17.80 -31.02 22.20
CA GLY A 15 -18.10 -29.65 22.56
C GLY A 15 -17.50 -28.70 21.53
N LYS A 16 -18.28 -27.66 21.19
CA LYS A 16 -17.93 -26.56 20.27
C LYS A 16 -16.43 -26.25 20.31
N THR A 17 -15.69 -26.82 19.36
CA THR A 17 -14.34 -26.40 19.05
C THR A 17 -14.46 -25.00 18.47
N GLY A 18 -13.92 -24.03 19.19
CA GLY A 18 -13.70 -22.69 18.68
C GLY A 18 -13.04 -22.80 17.31
N THR A 19 -13.64 -22.15 16.32
CA THR A 19 -13.01 -21.91 15.03
C THR A 19 -11.58 -21.42 15.25
N PRO A 20 -10.58 -21.97 14.56
CA PRO A 20 -9.22 -21.46 14.66
C PRO A 20 -9.23 -19.99 14.25
N LYS A 21 -8.95 -19.10 15.22
CA LYS A 21 -8.71 -17.66 15.04
C LYS A 21 -7.39 -17.38 14.29
N THR A 22 -7.05 -18.17 13.27
CA THR A 22 -5.77 -18.08 12.55
C THR A 22 -5.85 -17.34 11.22
N SER A 23 -7.04 -17.01 10.70
CA SER A 23 -7.14 -16.12 9.52
C SER A 23 -7.12 -14.63 9.88
N GLY A 24 -7.40 -14.28 11.13
CA GLY A 24 -7.40 -12.89 11.62
C GLY A 24 -6.01 -12.33 11.88
N GLY A 25 -5.08 -13.13 12.41
CA GLY A 25 -3.76 -12.63 12.84
C GLY A 25 -2.86 -12.18 11.68
N LEU A 26 -2.86 -12.88 10.55
CA LEU A 26 -2.10 -12.50 9.36
C LEU A 26 -2.71 -11.27 8.67
N MET A 27 -4.03 -11.23 8.54
CA MET A 27 -4.76 -10.05 8.05
C MET A 27 -4.57 -8.84 8.98
N GLU A 28 -4.57 -9.01 10.30
CA GLU A 28 -4.30 -7.95 11.28
C GLU A 28 -2.85 -7.49 11.24
N LEU A 29 -1.88 -8.40 11.09
CA LEU A 29 -0.46 -8.07 10.96
C LEU A 29 -0.16 -7.33 9.65
N LEU A 30 -0.80 -7.70 8.54
CA LEU A 30 -0.65 -7.02 7.24
C LEU A 30 -1.37 -5.67 7.20
N ASN A 31 -2.49 -5.55 7.92
CA ASN A 31 -3.20 -4.28 8.12
C ASN A 31 -2.56 -3.41 9.22
N LYS A 32 -1.64 -3.96 10.02
CA LYS A 32 -0.88 -3.19 11.00
C LYS A 32 -0.03 -2.17 10.24
N ASP A 33 -0.26 -0.89 10.52
CA ASP A 33 0.55 0.19 9.99
C ASP A 33 1.95 0.10 10.61
N ILE A 34 2.83 -0.68 9.99
CA ILE A 34 4.24 -0.73 10.33
C ILE A 34 4.88 0.49 9.66
N SER A 35 5.19 1.51 10.48
CA SER A 35 6.04 2.62 10.04
C SER A 35 7.45 2.08 9.76
N PHE A 36 7.71 1.72 8.51
CA PHE A 36 9.05 1.36 8.04
C PHE A 36 9.84 2.64 7.78
N GLY A 37 10.47 3.15 8.84
CA GLY A 37 11.55 4.13 8.73
C GLY A 37 11.13 5.57 8.40
N SER A 38 9.86 5.95 8.56
CA SER A 38 9.50 7.37 8.63
C SER A 38 9.57 7.84 10.08
N LYS A 39 10.18 9.01 10.29
CA LYS A 39 10.19 9.69 11.60
C LYS A 39 8.80 10.20 11.96
N GLU A 40 7.81 10.08 11.06
CA GLU A 40 6.45 10.60 11.21
C GLU A 40 5.52 9.73 12.06
N LEU A 41 4.51 10.36 12.65
CA LEU A 41 3.42 9.70 13.35
C LEU A 41 2.57 8.88 12.38
N ASN A 42 2.04 7.74 12.85
CA ASN A 42 1.17 6.88 12.05
C ASN A 42 -0.11 7.63 11.63
N ASP A 43 -0.51 7.48 10.36
CA ASP A 43 -1.77 7.98 9.78
C ASP A 43 -3.00 7.73 10.68
N LYS A 44 -3.12 6.56 11.31
CA LYS A 44 -4.24 6.24 12.22
C LYS A 44 -4.25 7.10 13.48
N LYS A 45 -3.06 7.41 14.02
CA LYS A 45 -2.94 8.28 15.20
C LYS A 45 -3.18 9.73 14.85
N LYS A 46 -2.71 10.17 13.67
CA LYS A 46 -2.99 11.49 13.11
C LYS A 46 -4.50 11.68 12.93
N GLU A 47 -5.20 10.70 12.34
CA GLU A 47 -6.65 10.71 12.19
C GLU A 47 -7.38 10.86 13.53
N SER A 48 -7.05 10.01 14.53
CA SER A 48 -7.64 10.10 15.87
C SER A 48 -7.40 11.46 16.52
N LEU A 49 -6.16 11.96 16.47
CA LEU A 49 -5.78 13.26 17.04
C LEU A 49 -6.62 14.40 16.44
N TYR A 50 -6.70 14.47 15.11
CA TYR A 50 -7.45 15.54 14.44
C TYR A 50 -8.97 15.41 14.65
N LEU A 51 -9.49 14.19 14.66
CA LEU A 51 -10.90 13.92 14.91
C LEU A 51 -11.30 14.33 16.34
N GLU A 52 -10.52 13.92 17.34
CA GLU A 52 -10.78 14.23 18.75
C GLU A 52 -10.62 15.73 19.02
N LEU A 53 -9.55 16.36 18.53
CA LEU A 53 -9.36 17.81 18.65
C LEU A 53 -10.50 18.58 17.99
N SER A 54 -10.87 18.25 16.74
CA SER A 54 -11.99 18.95 16.06
C SER A 54 -13.31 18.81 16.83
N SER A 55 -13.58 17.64 17.39
CA SER A 55 -14.81 17.36 18.15
C SER A 55 -14.85 18.12 19.48
N LEU A 56 -13.74 18.13 20.23
CA LEU A 56 -13.64 18.81 21.53
C LEU A 56 -13.66 20.33 21.37
N LEU A 57 -12.92 20.87 20.40
CA LEU A 57 -12.94 22.31 20.10
C LEU A 57 -14.32 22.77 19.62
N ARG A 58 -14.98 21.97 18.78
CA ARG A 58 -16.38 22.24 18.35
C ARG A 58 -17.36 22.21 19.52
N ALA A 59 -17.09 21.42 20.55
CA ALA A 59 -17.88 21.39 21.79
C ALA A 59 -17.54 22.57 22.74
N GLY A 60 -16.65 23.48 22.36
CA GLY A 60 -16.26 24.65 23.14
C GLY A 60 -15.16 24.39 24.17
N VAL A 61 -14.54 23.19 24.16
CA VAL A 61 -13.38 22.90 25.00
C VAL A 61 -12.18 23.66 24.44
N ASN A 62 -11.37 24.27 25.30
CA ASN A 62 -10.15 24.94 24.84
C ASN A 62 -9.07 23.93 24.41
N LEU A 63 -8.06 24.39 23.65
CA LEU A 63 -7.02 23.52 23.10
C LEU A 63 -6.22 22.79 24.19
N LYS A 64 -5.92 23.47 25.31
CA LYS A 64 -5.20 22.87 26.46
C LYS A 64 -5.95 21.67 27.03
N SER A 65 -7.21 21.88 27.41
CA SER A 65 -8.05 20.85 28.02
C SER A 65 -8.33 19.72 27.04
N SER A 66 -8.42 20.03 25.74
CA SER A 66 -8.55 19.00 24.71
C SER A 66 -7.32 18.07 24.69
N PHE A 67 -6.11 18.62 24.74
CA PHE A 67 -4.88 17.81 24.83
C PHE A 67 -4.78 17.00 26.13
N GLU A 68 -5.19 17.56 27.26
CA GLU A 68 -5.26 16.85 28.55
C GLU A 68 -6.14 15.60 28.46
N LEU A 69 -7.33 15.73 27.88
CA LEU A 69 -8.28 14.62 27.70
C LEU A 69 -7.71 13.55 26.77
N ILE A 70 -7.20 13.95 25.59
CA ILE A 70 -6.63 13.01 24.60
C ILE A 70 -5.44 12.26 25.20
N THR A 71 -4.58 12.95 25.96
CA THR A 71 -3.37 12.37 26.54
C THR A 71 -3.67 11.40 27.69
N ALA A 72 -4.79 11.58 28.40
CA ALA A 72 -5.21 10.69 29.48
C ALA A 72 -5.55 9.28 28.97
N ASP A 73 -6.09 9.18 27.75
CA ASP A 73 -6.51 7.91 27.13
C ASP A 73 -5.37 7.15 26.42
N LEU A 74 -4.18 7.76 26.30
CA LEU A 74 -3.04 7.15 25.61
C LEU A 74 -2.31 6.11 26.47
N LYS A 75 -2.21 4.88 25.93
CA LYS A 75 -1.48 3.77 26.55
C LYS A 75 0.02 3.75 26.27
N ASN A 76 0.49 4.46 25.23
CA ASN A 76 1.89 4.41 24.81
C ASN A 76 2.63 5.66 25.29
N GLU A 77 3.61 5.45 26.18
CA GLU A 77 4.42 6.51 26.78
C GLU A 77 5.11 7.41 25.75
N LYS A 78 5.55 6.87 24.60
CA LYS A 78 6.20 7.68 23.55
C LYS A 78 5.23 8.66 22.88
N ASP A 79 3.99 8.21 22.66
CA ASP A 79 2.96 9.05 22.05
C ASP A 79 2.45 10.09 23.06
N LYS A 80 2.33 9.67 24.33
CA LYS A 80 1.98 10.54 25.45
C LYS A 80 2.98 11.68 25.62
N ALA A 81 4.28 11.36 25.66
CA ALA A 81 5.34 12.36 25.75
C ALA A 81 5.35 13.33 24.55
N LEU A 82 5.07 12.83 23.34
CA LEU A 82 4.94 13.67 22.15
C LEU A 82 3.79 14.68 22.28
N TYR A 83 2.60 14.22 22.70
CA TYR A 83 1.42 15.10 22.81
C TYR A 83 1.57 16.09 23.96
N GLN A 84 2.17 15.68 25.07
CA GLN A 84 2.53 16.58 26.18
C GLN A 84 3.55 17.64 25.76
N SER A 85 4.55 17.28 24.94
CA SER A 85 5.49 18.26 24.39
C SER A 85 4.78 19.32 23.55
N ILE A 86 3.87 18.90 22.67
CA ILE A 86 3.09 19.81 21.82
C ILE A 86 2.18 20.70 22.68
N GLN A 87 1.49 20.10 23.65
CA GLN A 87 0.66 20.83 24.60
C GLN A 87 1.46 21.88 25.37
N ASN A 88 2.64 21.52 25.88
CA ASN A 88 3.52 22.43 26.59
C ASN A 88 3.97 23.59 25.68
N ASP A 89 4.39 23.33 24.44
CA ASP A 89 4.74 24.39 23.49
C ASP A 89 3.56 25.38 23.30
N VAL A 90 2.35 24.86 23.10
CA VAL A 90 1.14 25.67 22.94
C VAL A 90 0.84 26.50 24.18
N LEU A 91 1.04 25.93 25.38
CA LEU A 91 0.87 26.65 26.65
C LEU A 91 1.86 27.78 26.86
N HIS A 92 3.05 27.68 26.27
CA HIS A 92 4.07 28.74 26.30
C HIS A 92 3.85 29.78 25.19
N GLY A 93 2.71 29.75 24.49
CA GLY A 93 2.33 30.75 23.49
C GLY A 93 2.85 30.47 22.08
N VAL A 94 3.39 29.28 21.83
CA VAL A 94 3.74 28.85 20.46
C VAL A 94 2.47 28.45 19.74
N THR A 95 2.35 28.76 18.44
CA THR A 95 1.18 28.31 17.67
C THR A 95 1.16 26.79 17.56
N PHE A 96 -0.03 26.21 17.42
CA PHE A 96 -0.23 24.78 17.27
C PHE A 96 0.54 24.23 16.07
N SER A 97 0.49 24.92 14.93
CA SER A 97 1.26 24.57 13.73
C SER A 97 2.77 24.52 13.98
N GLN A 98 3.33 25.50 14.69
CA GLN A 98 4.74 25.54 15.04
C GLN A 98 5.14 24.45 16.04
N ALA A 99 4.27 24.14 17.01
CA ALA A 99 4.49 23.04 17.95
C ALA A 99 4.56 21.68 17.21
N LEU A 100 3.68 21.46 16.23
CA LEU A 100 3.75 20.28 15.36
C LEU A 100 5.05 20.24 14.55
N GLN A 101 5.47 21.39 14.00
CA GLN A 101 6.70 21.50 13.22
C GLN A 101 7.94 21.14 14.05
N LYS A 102 8.06 21.65 15.29
CA LYS A 102 9.16 21.34 16.21
C LYS A 102 9.28 19.84 16.50
N SER A 103 8.15 19.14 16.59
CA SER A 103 8.15 17.70 16.86
C SER A 103 8.83 16.87 15.75
N GLY A 104 8.81 17.36 14.50
CA GLY A 104 9.29 16.63 13.33
C GLY A 104 8.55 15.32 13.05
N ARG A 105 7.33 15.16 13.58
CA ARG A 105 6.49 13.96 13.44
C ARG A 105 5.34 14.14 12.46
N PHE A 106 5.12 15.36 11.98
CA PHE A 106 4.01 15.73 11.10
C PHE A 106 4.54 16.22 9.76
N SER A 107 3.75 16.03 8.72
CA SER A 107 4.08 16.46 7.37
C SER A 107 3.90 17.98 7.21
N LEU A 108 4.58 18.56 6.22
CA LEU A 108 4.45 19.98 5.90
C LEU A 108 3.00 20.38 5.58
N TYR A 109 2.22 19.48 4.99
CA TYR A 109 0.79 19.68 4.75
C TYR A 109 0.03 20.06 6.01
N GLU A 110 0.23 19.25 7.05
CA GLU A 110 -0.50 19.35 8.31
C GLU A 110 -0.13 20.67 8.97
N ILE A 111 1.17 20.97 9.01
CA ILE A 111 1.72 22.20 9.58
C ILE A 111 1.12 23.42 8.88
N PHE A 112 1.18 23.50 7.55
CA PHE A 112 0.67 24.66 6.81
C PHE A 112 -0.86 24.76 6.82
N SER A 113 -1.58 23.65 6.73
CA SER A 113 -3.04 23.66 6.79
C SER A 113 -3.50 24.20 8.14
N LEU A 114 -2.91 23.70 9.23
CA LEU A 114 -3.22 24.15 10.59
C LEU A 114 -2.80 25.60 10.79
N GLN A 115 -1.64 26.02 10.28
CA GLN A 115 -1.20 27.42 10.34
C GLN A 115 -2.24 28.34 9.70
N ILE A 116 -2.79 27.96 8.54
CA ILE A 116 -3.81 28.76 7.86
C ILE A 116 -5.12 28.74 8.63
N GLY A 117 -5.49 27.60 9.23
CA GLY A 117 -6.62 27.52 10.15
C GLY A 117 -6.46 28.44 11.38
N GLU A 118 -5.25 28.56 11.93
CA GLU A 118 -4.93 29.47 13.03
C GLU A 118 -5.00 30.94 12.59
N GLU A 119 -4.35 31.29 11.47
CA GLU A 119 -4.32 32.66 10.93
C GLU A 119 -5.71 33.16 10.49
N SER A 120 -6.56 32.25 9.98
CA SER A 120 -7.91 32.56 9.50
C SER A 120 -9.01 32.39 10.54
N GLY A 121 -8.70 31.86 11.73
CA GLY A 121 -9.67 31.53 12.77
C GLY A 121 -10.56 30.31 12.45
N LYS A 122 -10.24 29.54 11.39
CA LYS A 122 -10.99 28.36 10.94
C LYS A 122 -10.31 27.03 11.34
N LEU A 123 -9.69 27.01 12.51
CA LEU A 123 -8.90 25.85 12.97
C LEU A 123 -9.77 24.59 13.11
N ILE A 124 -11.02 24.72 13.54
CA ILE A 124 -11.95 23.60 13.75
C ILE A 124 -12.27 22.91 12.41
N GLU A 125 -12.55 23.69 11.38
CA GLU A 125 -12.84 23.23 10.03
C GLU A 125 -11.62 22.50 9.43
N VAL A 126 -10.43 23.10 9.56
CA VAL A 126 -9.19 22.48 9.07
C VAL A 126 -8.91 21.16 9.77
N LEU A 127 -9.08 21.08 11.09
CA LEU A 127 -8.90 19.82 11.83
C LEU A 127 -9.87 18.73 11.36
N GLN A 128 -11.13 19.09 11.09
CA GLN A 128 -12.13 18.17 10.56
C GLN A 128 -11.78 17.68 9.14
N ASP A 129 -11.27 18.57 8.30
CA ASP A 129 -10.77 18.24 6.96
C ASP A 129 -9.55 17.31 7.03
N MET A 130 -8.62 17.56 7.95
CA MET A 130 -7.47 16.68 8.19
C MET A 130 -7.91 15.30 8.66
N ALA A 131 -8.87 15.21 9.60
CA ALA A 131 -9.42 13.95 10.05
C ALA A 131 -10.04 13.16 8.88
N THR A 132 -10.85 13.84 8.06
CA THR A 132 -11.48 13.23 6.87
C THR A 132 -10.45 12.78 5.83
N PHE A 133 -9.41 13.58 5.60
CA PHE A 133 -8.30 13.24 4.72
C PHE A 133 -7.62 11.94 5.15
N TYR A 134 -7.20 11.85 6.42
CA TYR A 134 -6.52 10.65 6.92
C TYR A 134 -7.45 9.44 6.98
N LYS A 135 -8.73 9.62 7.34
CA LYS A 135 -9.74 8.55 7.28
C LYS A 135 -9.85 7.97 5.87
N ASN A 136 -9.91 8.82 4.85
CA ASN A 136 -9.96 8.41 3.45
C ASN A 136 -8.66 7.74 3.01
N LYS A 137 -7.49 8.27 3.42
CA LYS A 137 -6.17 7.68 3.14
C LYS A 137 -6.05 6.26 3.73
N ILE A 138 -6.48 6.07 4.97
CA ILE A 138 -6.49 4.76 5.65
C ILE A 138 -7.46 3.81 4.94
N LYS A 139 -8.67 4.27 4.60
CA LYS A 139 -9.67 3.48 3.87
C LYS A 139 -9.15 3.01 2.50
N GLN A 140 -8.53 3.91 1.74
CA GLN A 140 -7.90 3.58 0.45
C GLN A 140 -6.78 2.57 0.61
N ARG A 141 -5.85 2.80 1.57
CA ARG A 141 -4.77 1.85 1.87
C ARG A 141 -5.32 0.48 2.22
N ARG A 142 -6.31 0.41 3.12
CA ARG A 142 -6.94 -0.86 3.55
C ARG A 142 -7.59 -1.59 2.38
N LYS A 143 -8.31 -0.88 1.50
CA LYS A 143 -8.89 -1.48 0.29
C LYS A 143 -7.81 -2.09 -0.61
N ILE A 144 -6.74 -1.34 -0.90
CA ILE A 144 -5.63 -1.81 -1.73
C ILE A 144 -4.94 -3.02 -1.11
N VAL A 145 -4.60 -2.96 0.18
CA VAL A 145 -3.96 -4.07 0.91
C VAL A 145 -4.86 -5.30 0.91
N SER A 146 -6.14 -5.16 1.21
CA SER A 146 -7.08 -6.28 1.21
C SER A 146 -7.20 -6.94 -0.18
N ALA A 147 -7.25 -6.15 -1.26
CA ALA A 147 -7.37 -6.66 -2.62
C ALA A 147 -6.11 -7.43 -3.09
N LEU A 148 -4.92 -7.02 -2.60
CA LEU A 148 -3.64 -7.66 -2.94
C LEU A 148 -3.25 -8.81 -1.99
N THR A 149 -3.84 -8.87 -0.79
CA THR A 149 -3.50 -9.87 0.23
C THR A 149 -3.70 -11.28 -0.29
N TYR A 150 -4.85 -11.57 -0.91
CA TYR A 150 -5.14 -12.91 -1.42
C TYR A 150 -4.14 -13.35 -2.52
N PRO A 151 -3.91 -12.58 -3.61
CA PRO A 151 -2.91 -12.93 -4.61
C PRO A 151 -1.52 -13.16 -4.03
N VAL A 152 -1.07 -12.32 -3.10
CA VAL A 152 0.26 -12.45 -2.49
C VAL A 152 0.37 -13.71 -1.63
N VAL A 153 -0.64 -14.00 -0.80
CA VAL A 153 -0.63 -15.19 0.06
C VAL A 153 -0.61 -16.46 -0.79
N VAL A 154 -1.49 -16.58 -1.78
CA VAL A 154 -1.55 -17.75 -2.66
C VAL A 154 -0.25 -17.89 -3.46
N MET A 155 0.27 -16.79 -4.02
CA MET A 155 1.51 -16.82 -4.78
C MET A 155 2.69 -17.28 -3.91
N CYS A 156 2.80 -16.79 -2.66
CA CYS A 156 3.80 -17.24 -1.71
C CYS A 156 3.66 -18.72 -1.34
N THR A 157 2.45 -19.22 -1.07
CA THR A 157 2.24 -20.63 -0.73
C THR A 157 2.48 -21.54 -1.94
N SER A 158 2.05 -21.14 -3.13
CA SER A 158 2.28 -21.84 -4.39
C SER A 158 3.77 -21.95 -4.73
N PHE A 159 4.51 -20.83 -4.71
CA PHE A 159 5.96 -20.87 -4.92
C PHE A 159 6.67 -21.66 -3.84
N GLY A 160 6.23 -21.56 -2.58
CA GLY A 160 6.76 -22.38 -1.48
C GLY A 160 6.56 -23.88 -1.72
N ALA A 161 5.38 -24.29 -2.18
CA ALA A 161 5.06 -25.68 -2.50
C ALA A 161 5.89 -26.20 -3.69
N VAL A 162 5.99 -25.42 -4.77
CA VAL A 162 6.84 -25.76 -5.93
C VAL A 162 8.31 -25.85 -5.52
N PHE A 163 8.79 -24.89 -4.72
CA PHE A 163 10.15 -24.91 -4.19
C PHE A 163 10.42 -26.16 -3.36
N PHE A 164 9.51 -26.52 -2.46
CA PHE A 164 9.60 -27.75 -1.67
C PHE A 164 9.61 -29.00 -2.54
N MET A 165 8.73 -29.08 -3.55
CA MET A 165 8.70 -30.20 -4.50
C MET A 165 10.02 -30.32 -5.27
N LEU A 166 10.53 -29.22 -5.82
CA LEU A 166 11.78 -29.25 -6.56
C LEU A 166 12.98 -29.58 -5.66
N LYS A 167 13.04 -29.04 -4.43
CA LYS A 167 14.19 -29.23 -3.54
C LYS A 167 14.24 -30.63 -2.91
N PHE A 168 13.11 -31.19 -2.50
CA PHE A 168 13.07 -32.43 -1.73
C PHE A 168 12.47 -33.60 -2.48
N VAL A 169 11.33 -33.38 -3.16
CA VAL A 169 10.57 -34.47 -3.78
C VAL A 169 11.23 -34.96 -5.07
N VAL A 170 11.59 -34.05 -5.98
CA VAL A 170 12.19 -34.43 -7.28
C VAL A 170 13.54 -35.17 -7.11
N PRO A 171 14.49 -34.72 -6.27
CA PRO A 171 15.77 -35.41 -6.12
C PRO A 171 15.62 -36.80 -5.49
N MET A 172 14.68 -36.97 -4.55
CA MET A 172 14.38 -38.27 -3.94
C MET A 172 14.02 -39.32 -5.01
N PHE A 173 13.18 -38.95 -5.98
CA PHE A 173 12.85 -39.85 -7.10
C PHE A 173 14.05 -40.08 -8.01
N GLY A 174 14.86 -39.05 -8.28
CA GLY A 174 16.10 -39.19 -9.05
C GLY A 174 17.07 -40.21 -8.44
N ASP A 175 17.23 -40.20 -7.12
CA ASP A 175 18.09 -41.15 -6.41
C ASP A 175 17.53 -42.57 -6.42
N VAL A 176 16.21 -42.72 -6.31
CA VAL A 176 15.53 -44.02 -6.49
C VAL A 176 15.82 -44.56 -7.89
N PHE A 177 15.64 -43.76 -8.94
CA PHE A 177 15.87 -44.21 -10.33
C PHE A 177 17.33 -44.60 -10.61
N LYS A 178 18.31 -43.87 -10.07
CA LYS A 178 19.72 -44.23 -10.22
C LYS A 178 20.04 -45.63 -9.68
N ARG A 179 19.36 -46.07 -8.62
CA ARG A 179 19.55 -47.40 -8.03
C ARG A 179 18.99 -48.53 -8.90
N PHE A 180 18.02 -48.23 -9.75
CA PHE A 180 17.41 -49.19 -10.68
C PHE A 180 18.19 -49.32 -12.01
N GLY A 181 19.31 -48.60 -12.20
CA GLY A 181 20.21 -48.79 -13.34
C GLY A 181 19.69 -48.26 -14.69
N GLY A 182 18.54 -47.58 -14.72
CA GLY A 182 17.95 -47.01 -15.94
C GLY A 182 18.48 -45.62 -16.28
N GLN A 183 18.46 -45.28 -17.58
CA GLN A 183 18.69 -43.90 -18.03
C GLN A 183 17.45 -43.05 -17.74
N LEU A 184 17.64 -41.87 -17.15
CA LEU A 184 16.56 -40.94 -16.85
C LEU A 184 16.00 -40.35 -18.16
N PRO A 185 14.66 -40.28 -18.34
CA PRO A 185 14.05 -39.51 -19.41
C PRO A 185 14.54 -38.06 -19.43
N TRP A 186 14.63 -37.48 -20.62
CA TRP A 186 15.15 -36.12 -20.82
C TRP A 186 14.40 -35.06 -19.99
N ILE A 187 13.08 -35.23 -19.80
CA ILE A 187 12.25 -34.31 -19.01
C ILE A 187 12.66 -34.37 -17.53
N THR A 188 12.75 -35.58 -16.96
CA THR A 188 13.15 -35.82 -15.58
C THR A 188 14.57 -35.34 -15.31
N ALA A 189 15.51 -35.60 -16.23
CA ALA A 189 16.89 -35.13 -16.13
C ALA A 189 16.97 -33.59 -16.10
N LYS A 190 16.17 -32.91 -16.93
CA LYS A 190 16.12 -31.45 -16.99
C LYS A 190 15.58 -30.85 -15.68
N ILE A 191 14.53 -31.42 -15.10
CA ILE A 191 13.98 -30.94 -13.82
C ILE A 191 14.95 -31.20 -12.67
N ILE A 192 15.64 -32.33 -12.64
CA ILE A 192 16.69 -32.60 -11.64
C ILE A 192 17.83 -31.59 -11.76
N ASN A 193 18.23 -31.22 -12.98
CA ASN A 193 19.25 -30.19 -13.19
C ASN A 193 18.77 -28.79 -12.77
N ILE A 194 17.50 -28.44 -13.04
CA ILE A 194 16.89 -27.20 -12.55
C ILE A 194 16.85 -27.20 -11.01
N SER A 195 16.49 -28.32 -10.39
CA SER A 195 16.47 -28.46 -8.93
C SER A 195 17.86 -28.25 -8.32
N LYS A 196 18.90 -28.88 -8.88
CA LYS A 196 20.29 -28.70 -8.43
C LYS A 196 20.78 -27.27 -8.61
N GLY A 197 20.56 -26.69 -9.79
CA GLY A 197 20.88 -25.29 -10.03
C GLY A 197 20.14 -24.37 -9.07
N MET A 198 18.87 -24.65 -8.79
CA MET A 198 18.12 -23.89 -7.80
C MET A 198 18.75 -24.03 -6.41
N GLN A 199 19.21 -25.20 -5.97
CA GLN A 199 19.87 -25.35 -4.67
C GLN A 199 21.22 -24.60 -4.59
N ASP A 200 22.03 -24.67 -5.64
CA ASP A 200 23.37 -24.06 -5.68
C ASP A 200 23.32 -22.54 -5.82
N TYR A 201 22.39 -22.02 -6.64
CA TYR A 201 22.24 -20.59 -6.88
C TYR A 201 21.28 -19.89 -5.90
N PHE A 202 20.48 -20.62 -5.10
CA PHE A 202 19.54 -20.00 -4.15
C PHE A 202 20.21 -19.07 -3.13
N PRO A 203 21.36 -19.41 -2.51
CA PRO A 203 22.06 -18.49 -1.62
C PRO A 203 22.52 -17.21 -2.33
N TRP A 204 22.97 -17.32 -3.58
CA TRP A 204 23.35 -16.19 -4.43
C TRP A 204 22.17 -15.34 -4.88
N PHE A 205 21.04 -15.96 -5.22
CA PHE A 205 19.81 -15.25 -5.48
C PHE A 205 19.32 -14.49 -4.26
N MET A 206 19.32 -15.11 -3.07
CA MET A 206 18.99 -14.44 -1.80
C MET A 206 19.94 -13.27 -1.51
N LEU A 207 21.25 -13.44 -1.69
CA LEU A 207 22.20 -12.35 -1.52
C LEU A 207 21.93 -11.20 -2.51
N PHE A 208 21.67 -11.52 -3.78
CA PHE A 208 21.32 -10.52 -4.79
C PHE A 208 20.06 -9.74 -4.41
N VAL A 209 19.01 -10.42 -3.95
CA VAL A 209 17.77 -9.77 -3.48
C VAL A 209 18.05 -8.83 -2.30
N VAL A 210 18.84 -9.27 -1.33
CA VAL A 210 19.24 -8.44 -0.17
C VAL A 210 20.07 -7.23 -0.61
N LEU A 211 21.02 -7.42 -1.53
CA LEU A 211 21.86 -6.35 -2.06
C LEU A 211 21.02 -5.31 -2.81
N VAL A 212 20.12 -5.75 -3.69
CA VAL A 212 19.17 -4.89 -4.41
C VAL A 212 18.27 -4.15 -3.43
N PHE A 213 17.79 -4.82 -2.37
CA PHE A 213 16.98 -4.19 -1.33
C PHE A 213 17.74 -3.08 -0.60
N ILE A 214 18.99 -3.34 -0.20
CA ILE A 214 19.87 -2.34 0.45
C ILE A 214 20.14 -1.18 -0.49
N LEU A 215 20.44 -1.46 -1.77
CA LEU A 215 20.74 -0.44 -2.77
C LEU A 215 19.52 0.45 -3.03
N ILE A 216 18.33 -0.13 -3.22
CA ILE A 216 17.07 0.60 -3.30
C ILE A 216 16.86 1.45 -2.04
N PHE A 217 17.08 0.89 -0.84
CA PHE A 217 16.87 1.59 0.41
C PHE A 217 17.86 2.74 0.65
N SER A 218 19.05 2.64 0.10
CA SER A 218 20.11 3.65 0.17
C SER A 218 19.83 4.80 -0.82
N VAL A 219 19.47 4.47 -2.07
CA VAL A 219 19.34 5.46 -3.15
C VAL A 219 17.94 6.08 -3.21
N ARG A 220 16.93 5.54 -2.49
CA ARG A 220 15.53 6.02 -2.51
C ARG A 220 15.30 7.50 -2.20
N LYS A 221 16.26 8.17 -1.54
CA LYS A 221 16.18 9.60 -1.23
C LYS A 221 16.74 10.51 -2.32
N THR A 222 17.41 9.94 -3.32
CA THR A 222 18.04 10.69 -4.42
C THR A 222 17.01 11.06 -5.48
N GLU A 223 17.04 12.30 -5.95
CA GLU A 223 16.14 12.80 -7.00
C GLU A 223 16.21 11.95 -8.29
N GLN A 224 17.41 11.52 -8.68
CA GLN A 224 17.62 10.64 -9.83
C GLN A 224 16.91 9.29 -9.68
N TYR A 225 16.87 8.71 -8.48
CA TYR A 225 16.11 7.50 -8.21
C TYR A 225 14.62 7.76 -8.31
N ARG A 226 14.10 8.87 -7.77
CA ARG A 226 12.68 9.22 -7.85
C ARG A 226 12.23 9.35 -9.31
N LYS A 227 13.05 9.96 -10.16
CA LYS A 227 12.83 10.09 -11.61
C LYS A 227 12.90 8.75 -12.34
N LEU A 228 13.95 7.95 -12.11
CA LEU A 228 14.12 6.65 -12.75
C LEU A 228 13.02 5.66 -12.33
N ALA A 229 12.70 5.61 -11.03
CA ALA A 229 11.64 4.77 -10.49
C ALA A 229 10.28 5.15 -11.09
N ALA A 230 9.97 6.46 -11.22
CA ALA A 230 8.76 6.91 -11.87
C ALA A 230 8.69 6.46 -13.34
N LEU A 231 9.79 6.57 -14.10
CA LEU A 231 9.86 6.11 -15.49
C LEU A 231 9.69 4.59 -15.63
N VAL A 232 10.36 3.80 -14.78
CA VAL A 232 10.23 2.34 -14.78
C VAL A 232 8.80 1.93 -14.42
N LEU A 233 8.21 2.55 -13.41
CA LEU A 233 6.86 2.25 -12.95
C LEU A 233 5.81 2.59 -14.02
N LEU A 234 5.99 3.70 -14.75
CA LEU A 234 5.12 4.09 -15.86
C LEU A 234 5.24 3.16 -17.08
N ARG A 235 6.38 2.47 -17.24
CA ARG A 235 6.58 1.48 -18.33
C ARG A 235 5.97 0.12 -18.04
N ILE A 236 5.67 -0.22 -16.78
CA ILE A 236 5.01 -1.49 -16.47
C ILE A 236 3.53 -1.35 -16.89
N PRO A 237 3.08 -2.12 -17.90
CA PRO A 237 1.70 -2.05 -18.36
C PRO A 237 0.75 -2.38 -17.20
N VAL A 238 -0.40 -1.72 -17.18
CA VAL A 238 -1.42 -1.76 -16.11
C VAL A 238 -1.00 -1.06 -14.80
N VAL A 239 0.20 -1.29 -14.27
CA VAL A 239 0.67 -0.69 -13.00
C VAL A 239 0.91 0.81 -13.13
N GLY A 240 1.55 1.25 -14.22
CA GLY A 240 1.86 2.67 -14.44
C GLY A 240 0.61 3.55 -14.44
N GLY A 241 -0.41 3.15 -15.19
CA GLY A 241 -1.68 3.86 -15.25
C GLY A 241 -2.48 3.79 -13.94
N LEU A 242 -2.33 2.74 -13.13
CA LEU A 242 -2.95 2.66 -11.81
C LEU A 242 -2.29 3.66 -10.84
N VAL A 243 -0.96 3.67 -10.79
CA VAL A 243 -0.19 4.56 -9.90
C VAL A 243 -0.40 6.02 -10.28
N GLN A 244 -0.39 6.33 -11.58
CA GLN A 244 -0.73 7.66 -12.07
C GLN A 244 -2.09 8.13 -11.53
N LYS A 245 -3.14 7.32 -11.67
CA LYS A 245 -4.49 7.66 -11.18
C LYS A 245 -4.55 7.82 -9.66
N ILE A 246 -3.82 7.00 -8.89
CA ILE A 246 -3.72 7.14 -7.43
C ILE A 246 -3.14 8.52 -7.07
N TYR A 247 -2.06 8.94 -7.72
CA TYR A 247 -1.45 10.23 -7.44
C TYR A 247 -2.28 11.42 -7.94
N LEU A 248 -2.96 11.29 -9.08
CA LEU A 248 -3.90 12.31 -9.56
C LEU A 248 -5.12 12.44 -8.64
N ALA A 249 -5.68 11.33 -8.15
CA ALA A 249 -6.76 11.37 -7.17
C ALA A 249 -6.33 12.10 -5.88
N ARG A 250 -5.12 11.82 -5.39
CA ARG A 250 -4.54 12.53 -4.25
C ARG A 250 -4.35 14.02 -4.52
N PHE A 251 -3.80 14.37 -5.68
CA PHE A 251 -3.64 15.75 -6.13
C PHE A 251 -4.99 16.49 -6.12
N CYS A 252 -6.02 15.94 -6.77
CA CYS A 252 -7.33 16.55 -6.85
C CYS A 252 -8.00 16.67 -5.47
N ASN A 253 -7.94 15.64 -4.63
CA ASN A 253 -8.50 15.73 -3.28
C ASN A 253 -7.78 16.78 -2.41
N SER A 254 -6.45 16.89 -2.52
CA SER A 254 -5.70 17.93 -1.81
C SER A 254 -6.04 19.33 -2.33
N MET A 255 -6.17 19.51 -3.66
CA MET A 255 -6.62 20.78 -4.24
C MET A 255 -8.00 21.18 -3.75
N ARG A 256 -8.96 20.23 -3.78
CA ARG A 256 -10.33 20.44 -3.25
C ARG A 256 -10.30 20.93 -1.81
N LEU A 257 -9.56 20.26 -0.93
CA LEU A 257 -9.47 20.63 0.49
C LEU A 257 -8.88 22.04 0.68
N LEU A 258 -7.81 22.37 -0.02
CA LEU A 258 -7.16 23.67 0.12
C LEU A 258 -8.01 24.81 -0.47
N ILE A 259 -8.68 24.57 -1.60
CA ILE A 259 -9.59 25.55 -2.21
C ILE A 259 -10.84 25.75 -1.32
N ASN A 260 -11.41 24.68 -0.76
CA ASN A 260 -12.53 24.78 0.19
C ASN A 260 -12.16 25.56 1.45
N ALA A 261 -10.93 25.41 1.92
CA ALA A 261 -10.37 26.21 3.01
C ALA A 261 -10.04 27.67 2.59
N GLN A 262 -10.41 28.08 1.37
CA GLN A 262 -10.22 29.42 0.80
C GLN A 262 -8.74 29.83 0.68
N LEU A 263 -7.83 28.87 0.52
CA LEU A 263 -6.45 29.20 0.21
C LEU A 263 -6.33 29.73 -1.23
N PRO A 264 -5.51 30.77 -1.46
CA PRO A 264 -5.16 31.20 -2.80
C PRO A 264 -4.58 30.05 -3.63
N LEU A 265 -5.02 29.92 -4.88
CA LEU A 265 -4.66 28.83 -5.80
C LEU A 265 -3.14 28.59 -5.86
N LEU A 266 -2.36 29.67 -6.03
CA LEU A 266 -0.90 29.58 -6.11
C LEU A 266 -0.27 28.99 -4.84
N ARG A 267 -0.77 29.37 -3.66
CA ARG A 267 -0.31 28.83 -2.37
C ARG A 267 -0.70 27.35 -2.25
N SER A 268 -1.91 26.99 -2.67
CA SER A 268 -2.37 25.60 -2.69
C SER A 268 -1.47 24.69 -3.55
N ILE A 269 -1.06 25.16 -4.73
CA ILE A 269 -0.16 24.42 -5.63
C ILE A 269 1.21 24.23 -4.99
N ALA A 270 1.80 25.29 -4.44
CA ALA A 270 3.11 25.22 -3.79
C ALA A 270 3.14 24.24 -2.62
N LEU A 271 2.06 24.17 -1.83
CA LEU A 271 1.92 23.20 -0.75
C LEU A 271 1.84 21.76 -1.28
N ILE A 272 1.00 21.53 -2.29
CA ILE A 272 0.83 20.18 -2.84
C ILE A 272 2.12 19.69 -3.50
N ARG A 273 2.88 20.55 -4.18
CA ARG A 273 4.20 20.21 -4.74
C ARG A 273 5.13 19.63 -3.68
N GLN A 274 5.17 20.22 -2.49
CA GLN A 274 6.02 19.75 -1.38
C GLN A 274 5.56 18.40 -0.79
N MET A 275 4.31 18.00 -1.01
CA MET A 275 3.71 16.84 -0.34
C MET A 275 3.43 15.63 -1.24
N ILE A 276 3.12 15.86 -2.52
CA ILE A 276 2.57 14.83 -3.43
C ILE A 276 3.53 13.63 -3.54
N GLY A 277 4.84 13.85 -3.30
CA GLY A 277 5.85 12.80 -3.20
C GLY A 277 6.10 12.06 -4.52
N TYR A 278 5.46 12.48 -5.60
CA TYR A 278 5.51 11.86 -6.92
C TYR A 278 6.12 12.83 -7.93
N TYR A 279 7.34 12.49 -8.35
CA TYR A 279 8.20 13.36 -9.15
C TYR A 279 7.53 13.93 -10.42
N PRO A 280 6.74 13.16 -11.21
CA PRO A 280 6.07 13.71 -12.39
C PRO A 280 5.08 14.84 -12.08
N ILE A 281 4.38 14.78 -10.95
CA ILE A 281 3.48 15.87 -10.52
C ILE A 281 4.27 16.98 -9.85
N GLU A 282 5.27 16.67 -9.02
CA GLU A 282 6.10 17.68 -8.35
C GLU A 282 6.81 18.59 -9.36
N SER A 283 7.42 18.00 -10.39
CA SER A 283 8.12 18.75 -11.44
C SER A 283 7.16 19.54 -12.35
N SER A 284 5.97 19.02 -12.64
CA SER A 284 4.97 19.78 -13.41
C SER A 284 4.40 20.94 -12.60
N LEU A 285 4.11 20.75 -11.31
CA LEU A 285 3.58 21.82 -10.46
C LEU A 285 4.55 22.98 -10.29
N GLN A 286 5.86 22.73 -10.28
CA GLN A 286 6.86 23.81 -10.25
C GLN A 286 6.68 24.76 -11.44
N LYS A 287 6.52 24.21 -12.65
CA LYS A 287 6.33 25.02 -13.85
C LYS A 287 4.93 25.66 -13.91
N VAL A 288 3.92 24.98 -13.38
CA VAL A 288 2.55 25.51 -13.26
C VAL A 288 2.51 26.72 -12.31
N GLU A 289 3.29 26.72 -11.22
CA GLU A 289 3.45 27.88 -10.33
C GLU A 289 3.96 29.10 -11.13
N ASP A 290 5.04 28.93 -11.88
CA ASP A 290 5.64 30.00 -12.70
C ASP A 290 4.66 30.53 -13.77
N ASP A 291 3.92 29.64 -14.42
CA ASP A 291 2.97 29.98 -15.47
C ASP A 291 1.77 30.76 -14.93
N ILE A 292 1.23 30.37 -13.76
CA ILE A 292 0.13 31.09 -13.09
C ILE A 292 0.61 32.46 -12.58
N MET A 293 1.82 32.55 -12.03
CA MET A 293 2.43 33.84 -11.66
C MET A 293 2.58 34.77 -12.86
N SER A 294 2.76 34.21 -14.05
CA SER A 294 2.85 34.94 -15.33
C SER A 294 1.48 35.23 -15.96
N GLY A 295 0.37 34.85 -15.31
CA GLY A 295 -1.00 35.13 -15.73
C GLY A 295 -1.63 34.08 -16.66
N ARG A 296 -1.00 32.91 -16.84
CA ARG A 296 -1.65 31.79 -17.54
C ARG A 296 -2.69 31.12 -16.64
N SER A 297 -3.72 30.56 -17.27
CA SER A 297 -4.73 29.78 -16.55
C SER A 297 -4.18 28.45 -16.04
N LEU A 298 -4.82 27.88 -15.02
CA LEU A 298 -4.43 26.60 -14.45
C LEU A 298 -4.55 25.46 -15.46
N HIS A 299 -5.65 25.41 -16.21
CA HIS A 299 -5.88 24.34 -17.18
C HIS A 299 -4.86 24.36 -18.33
N GLU A 300 -4.50 25.53 -18.86
CA GLU A 300 -3.46 25.67 -19.90
C GLU A 300 -2.09 25.26 -19.38
N SER A 301 -1.78 25.61 -18.13
CA SER A 301 -0.51 25.26 -17.49
C SER A 301 -0.37 23.75 -17.30
N LEU A 302 -1.45 23.08 -16.86
CA LEU A 302 -1.47 21.63 -16.68
C LEU A 302 -1.46 20.87 -18.02
N GLN A 303 -2.07 21.42 -19.07
CA GLN A 303 -2.17 20.77 -20.39
C GLN A 303 -0.81 20.48 -21.04
N GLN A 304 0.24 21.22 -20.66
CA GLN A 304 1.60 21.04 -21.17
C GLN A 304 2.24 19.71 -20.75
N PHE A 305 1.68 19.00 -19.78
CA PHE A 305 2.26 17.76 -19.23
C PHE A 305 1.39 16.53 -19.52
N SER A 306 2.01 15.48 -20.05
CA SER A 306 1.34 14.21 -20.39
C SER A 306 0.83 13.42 -19.18
N ILE A 307 1.20 13.82 -17.95
CA ILE A 307 0.76 13.16 -16.72
C ILE A 307 -0.72 13.47 -16.43
N TYR A 308 -1.28 14.56 -16.97
CA TYR A 308 -2.66 14.94 -16.76
C TYR A 308 -3.53 14.48 -17.94
N PRO A 309 -4.53 13.60 -17.73
CA PRO A 309 -5.40 13.14 -18.80
C PRO A 309 -6.27 14.29 -19.36
N PRO A 310 -6.57 14.30 -20.67
CA PRO A 310 -7.35 15.38 -21.30
C PRO A 310 -8.70 15.64 -20.62
N LYS A 311 -9.40 14.58 -20.18
CA LYS A 311 -10.68 14.70 -19.46
C LYS A 311 -10.55 15.49 -18.15
N MET A 312 -9.44 15.35 -17.42
CA MET A 312 -9.20 16.12 -16.20
C MET A 312 -8.95 17.58 -16.52
N ILE A 313 -8.14 17.88 -17.55
CA ILE A 313 -7.90 19.25 -18.00
C ILE A 313 -9.20 19.95 -18.38
N GLN A 314 -10.08 19.26 -19.11
CA GLN A 314 -11.40 19.80 -19.49
C GLN A 314 -12.27 20.12 -18.28
N LEU A 315 -12.34 19.23 -17.29
CA LEU A 315 -13.12 19.47 -16.07
C LEU A 315 -12.55 20.63 -15.24
N ILE A 316 -11.22 20.74 -15.15
CA ILE A 316 -10.55 21.86 -14.48
C ILE A 316 -10.83 23.18 -15.23
N LYS A 317 -10.79 23.18 -16.56
CA LYS A 317 -11.14 24.34 -17.37
C LYS A 317 -12.55 24.84 -17.06
N VAL A 318 -13.54 23.94 -17.04
CA VAL A 318 -14.92 24.31 -16.68
C VAL A 318 -15.00 24.85 -15.26
N GLY A 319 -14.29 24.22 -14.31
CA GLY A 319 -14.23 24.71 -12.93
C GLY A 319 -13.57 26.07 -12.79
N GLU A 320 -12.56 26.38 -13.60
CA GLU A 320 -11.89 27.67 -13.64
C GLU A 320 -12.80 28.76 -14.24
N GLU A 321 -13.46 28.47 -15.36
CA GLU A 321 -14.39 29.40 -16.03
C GLU A 321 -15.66 29.68 -15.20
N THR A 322 -16.11 28.71 -14.40
CA THR A 322 -17.29 28.83 -13.53
C THR A 322 -16.97 29.21 -12.08
N ASN A 323 -15.69 29.34 -11.75
CA ASN A 323 -15.19 29.54 -10.38
C ASN A 323 -15.68 28.48 -9.37
N GLN A 324 -15.75 27.23 -9.81
CA GLN A 324 -16.17 26.04 -9.04
C GLN A 324 -15.08 24.96 -9.04
N LEU A 325 -13.83 25.36 -8.88
CA LEU A 325 -12.68 24.44 -8.90
C LEU A 325 -12.79 23.37 -7.81
N ASP A 326 -13.27 23.72 -6.63
CA ASP A 326 -13.56 22.81 -5.52
C ASP A 326 -14.45 21.63 -5.94
N TYR A 327 -15.58 21.93 -6.58
CA TYR A 327 -16.53 20.92 -7.07
C TYR A 327 -15.90 20.02 -8.14
N PHE A 328 -15.22 20.60 -9.13
CA PHE A 328 -14.63 19.81 -10.21
C PHE A 328 -13.42 18.98 -9.75
N PHE A 329 -12.61 19.48 -8.81
CA PHE A 329 -11.55 18.68 -8.19
C PHE A 329 -12.12 17.51 -7.38
N GLU A 330 -13.25 17.69 -6.70
CA GLU A 330 -13.97 16.60 -6.04
C GLU A 330 -14.39 15.53 -7.03
N LYS A 331 -15.07 15.91 -8.12
CA LYS A 331 -15.55 14.97 -9.14
C LYS A 331 -14.43 14.19 -9.81
N VAL A 332 -13.32 14.85 -10.14
CA VAL A 332 -12.15 14.16 -10.72
C VAL A 332 -11.54 13.19 -9.71
N SER A 333 -11.43 13.59 -8.44
CA SER A 333 -10.92 12.72 -7.37
C SER A 333 -11.79 11.48 -7.20
N GLU A 334 -13.11 11.65 -7.09
CA GLU A 334 -14.08 10.54 -6.97
C GLU A 334 -13.96 9.57 -8.14
N GLN A 335 -13.98 10.10 -9.37
CA GLN A 335 -13.88 9.28 -10.58
C GLN A 335 -12.57 8.48 -10.62
N TYR A 336 -11.43 9.09 -10.25
CA TYR A 336 -10.16 8.37 -10.23
C TYR A 336 -10.06 7.34 -9.10
N ILE A 337 -10.65 7.60 -7.93
CA ILE A 337 -10.75 6.60 -6.86
C ILE A 337 -11.58 5.41 -7.34
N GLU A 338 -12.74 5.63 -7.95
CA GLU A 338 -13.58 4.56 -8.48
C GLU A 338 -12.88 3.75 -9.58
N GLU A 339 -12.18 4.42 -10.51
CA GLU A 339 -11.42 3.75 -11.55
C GLU A 339 -10.25 2.92 -10.98
N VAL A 340 -9.59 3.41 -9.92
CA VAL A 340 -8.55 2.67 -9.20
C VAL A 340 -9.16 1.43 -8.53
N GLU A 341 -10.33 1.56 -7.91
CA GLU A 341 -11.03 0.45 -7.26
C GLU A 341 -11.44 -0.63 -8.27
N TYR A 342 -12.07 -0.22 -9.39
CA TYR A 342 -12.46 -1.13 -10.45
C TYR A 342 -11.25 -1.87 -11.06
N LYS A 343 -10.17 -1.15 -11.39
CA LYS A 343 -8.96 -1.76 -11.95
C LYS A 343 -8.28 -2.69 -10.96
N THR A 344 -8.25 -2.33 -9.68
CA THR A 344 -7.67 -3.19 -8.64
C THR A 344 -8.48 -4.48 -8.50
N ALA A 345 -9.81 -4.40 -8.50
CA ALA A 345 -10.68 -5.57 -8.44
C ALA A 345 -10.52 -6.48 -9.67
N ALA A 346 -10.46 -5.90 -10.88
CA ALA A 346 -10.27 -6.65 -12.11
C ALA A 346 -8.89 -7.34 -12.17
N LEU A 347 -7.84 -6.67 -11.67
CA LEU A 347 -6.53 -7.29 -11.54
C LEU A 347 -6.58 -8.49 -10.59
N SER A 348 -7.21 -8.33 -9.41
CA SER A 348 -7.35 -9.42 -8.45
C SER A 348 -8.14 -10.61 -9.01
N SER A 349 -9.20 -10.39 -9.79
CA SER A 349 -10.00 -11.48 -10.37
C SER A 349 -9.28 -12.23 -11.48
N VAL A 350 -8.45 -11.56 -12.28
CA VAL A 350 -7.66 -12.20 -13.35
C VAL A 350 -6.46 -12.98 -12.79
N MET A 351 -5.91 -12.54 -11.66
CA MET A 351 -4.78 -13.20 -11.02
C MET A 351 -5.08 -14.64 -10.57
N GLU A 352 -6.31 -14.92 -10.11
CA GLU A 352 -6.66 -16.26 -9.61
C GLU A 352 -6.62 -17.35 -10.69
N PRO A 353 -7.31 -17.21 -11.85
CA PRO A 353 -7.19 -18.16 -12.95
C PRO A 353 -5.76 -18.32 -13.45
N LEU A 354 -5.00 -17.22 -13.54
CA LEU A 354 -3.61 -17.28 -13.98
C LEU A 354 -2.73 -18.10 -13.02
N ILE A 355 -2.90 -17.90 -11.71
CA ILE A 355 -2.17 -18.67 -10.68
C ILE A 355 -2.53 -20.16 -10.78
N ILE A 356 -3.82 -20.49 -10.93
CA ILE A 356 -4.27 -21.89 -11.03
C ILE A 356 -3.70 -22.56 -12.27
N ILE A 357 -3.77 -21.90 -13.44
CA ILE A 357 -3.23 -22.44 -14.70
C ILE A 357 -1.71 -22.62 -14.58
N PHE A 358 -1.00 -21.62 -14.05
CA PHE A 358 0.45 -21.68 -13.86
C PHE A 358 0.86 -22.80 -12.91
N LEU A 359 0.18 -22.93 -11.76
CA LEU A 359 0.45 -23.97 -10.79
C LEU A 359 0.14 -25.36 -11.36
N GLY A 360 -1.00 -25.51 -12.03
CA GLY A 360 -1.40 -26.75 -12.69
C GLY A 360 -0.39 -27.20 -13.74
N LEU A 361 0.12 -26.26 -14.54
CA LEU A 361 1.16 -26.54 -15.54
C LEU A 361 2.47 -27.00 -14.89
N ILE A 362 2.95 -26.28 -13.85
CA ILE A 362 4.20 -26.64 -13.17
C ILE A 362 4.07 -27.99 -12.47
N VAL A 363 3.01 -28.19 -11.69
CA VAL A 363 2.78 -29.43 -10.95
C VAL A 363 2.56 -30.58 -11.92
N GLY A 364 1.82 -30.37 -13.00
CA GLY A 364 1.63 -31.37 -14.06
C GLY A 364 2.95 -31.81 -14.70
N ILE A 365 3.83 -30.86 -15.06
CA ILE A 365 5.16 -31.17 -15.60
C ILE A 365 5.99 -31.97 -14.58
N ILE A 366 5.95 -31.60 -13.30
CA ILE A 366 6.66 -32.33 -12.24
C ILE A 366 6.13 -33.76 -12.12
N LEU A 367 4.80 -33.94 -12.05
CA LEU A 367 4.18 -35.26 -11.94
C LEU A 367 4.52 -36.14 -13.15
N VAL A 368 4.35 -35.65 -14.38
CA VAL A 368 4.71 -36.41 -15.59
C VAL A 368 6.17 -36.84 -15.54
N SER A 369 7.07 -35.94 -15.11
CA SER A 369 8.50 -36.25 -15.00
C SER A 369 8.82 -37.31 -13.94
N MET A 370 7.99 -37.43 -12.91
CA MET A 370 8.15 -38.44 -11.87
C MET A 370 7.56 -39.80 -12.28
N TYR A 371 6.44 -39.80 -13.02
CA TYR A 371 5.76 -41.02 -13.43
C TYR A 371 6.32 -41.63 -14.72
N LEU A 372 6.80 -40.82 -15.66
CA LEU A 372 7.32 -41.29 -16.94
C LEU A 372 8.41 -42.37 -16.82
N PRO A 373 9.41 -42.24 -15.92
CA PRO A 373 10.42 -43.27 -15.79
C PRO A 373 9.91 -44.53 -15.08
N LEU A 374 8.83 -44.47 -14.28
CA LEU A 374 8.16 -45.68 -13.76
C LEU A 374 7.55 -46.51 -14.89
N PHE A 375 6.88 -45.86 -15.85
CA PHE A 375 6.30 -46.53 -17.01
C PHE A 375 7.37 -47.18 -17.90
N GLN A 376 8.48 -46.48 -18.15
CA GLN A 376 9.58 -47.04 -18.94
C GLN A 376 10.22 -48.25 -18.26
N MET A 377 10.36 -48.22 -16.93
CA MET A 377 10.89 -49.35 -16.16
C MET A 377 9.97 -50.58 -16.24
N SER A 378 8.65 -50.38 -16.17
CA SER A 378 7.67 -51.46 -16.34
C SER A 378 7.79 -52.14 -17.70
N ASN A 379 8.05 -51.36 -18.76
CA ASN A 379 8.21 -51.90 -20.12
C ASN A 379 9.57 -52.60 -20.32
N SER A 380 10.59 -52.29 -19.52
CA SER A 380 11.90 -52.97 -19.59
C SER A 380 12.00 -54.24 -18.74
N LEU A 381 11.03 -54.48 -17.85
CA LEU A 381 10.94 -55.67 -16.99
C LEU A 381 10.01 -56.75 -17.55
N GLN A 382 9.28 -56.45 -18.64
CA GLN A 382 8.65 -57.42 -19.54
C GLN A 382 9.61 -57.75 -20.67
#